data_AF-A0A1Q5SNG1-F1
#
_entry.id   AF-A0A1Q5SNG1-F1
#
_cell.length_a   1.000
_cell.length_b   1.000
_cell.length_c   1.000
_cell.angle_alpha   90.00
_cell.angle_beta   90.00
_cell.angle_gamma   90.00
#
_symmetry.space_group_name_H-M   'P 1'
#
loop_
_entity.id
_entity.type
_entity.pdbx_description
1 polymer ?
#
loop_
_entity_poly.entity_id
_entity_poly.type
_entity_poly.pdbx_seq_one_letter_code
_entity_poly.pdbx_strand_id
1 'polypeptide(L)'
;MHELALQKLCNYKGAHPYRDELTDYTNEDVSQSPVFDSITGFGGNGTGADSCVGDGPFKNIKLHMGNRHARGDEFCLSRGLDQISFAEGAAANVEECFGFQDYTDT
;
A
#
# COMPACT_ATOMS: atom_id res chain seq x y z
N MET A 1 6.72 12.36 -10.44
CA MET A 1 7.79 13.01 -9.65
C MET A 1 8.56 12.05 -8.74
N HIS A 2 7.93 11.07 -8.07
CA HIS A 2 8.66 10.07 -7.26
C HIS A 2 9.60 9.17 -8.08
N GLU A 3 9.18 8.74 -9.28
CA GLU A 3 10.00 7.95 -10.22
C GLU A 3 11.38 8.51 -10.47
N LEU A 4 11.39 9.76 -10.93
CA LEU A 4 12.58 10.44 -11.36
C LEU A 4 13.51 10.66 -10.17
N ALA A 5 12.96 10.85 -8.96
CA ALA A 5 13.76 10.95 -7.75
C ALA A 5 14.47 9.62 -7.47
N LEU A 6 13.77 8.48 -7.52
CA LEU A 6 14.39 7.16 -7.34
C LEU A 6 15.49 6.90 -8.39
N GLN A 7 15.21 7.19 -9.66
CA GLN A 7 16.16 6.95 -10.75
C GLN A 7 17.39 7.86 -10.66
N LYS A 8 17.20 9.16 -10.38
CA LYS A 8 18.29 10.15 -10.39
C LYS A 8 19.09 10.22 -9.09
N LEU A 9 18.44 9.95 -7.95
CA LEU A 9 19.05 10.15 -6.62
C LEU A 9 19.43 8.83 -5.95
N CYS A 10 18.77 7.72 -6.29
CA CYS A 10 18.97 6.42 -5.66
C CYS A 10 19.49 5.35 -6.63
N ASN A 11 19.83 5.73 -7.88
CA ASN A 11 20.30 4.82 -8.93
C ASN A 11 19.34 3.64 -9.18
N TYR A 12 18.03 3.88 -9.00
CA TYR A 12 17.01 2.90 -9.32
C TYR A 12 16.92 2.73 -10.85
N LYS A 13 17.05 1.50 -11.34
CA LYS A 13 17.01 1.17 -12.78
C LYS A 13 15.82 0.30 -13.16
N GLY A 14 14.97 -0.04 -12.18
CA GLY A 14 13.80 -0.87 -12.37
C GLY A 14 12.64 -0.10 -13.00
N ALA A 15 11.60 -0.85 -13.35
CA ALA A 15 10.33 -0.30 -13.79
C ALA A 15 9.52 0.20 -12.59
N HIS A 16 8.59 1.11 -12.86
CA HIS A 16 7.62 1.54 -11.87
C HIS A 16 6.63 0.42 -11.53
N PRO A 17 6.62 -0.06 -10.27
CA PRO A 17 5.69 -1.11 -9.88
C PRO A 17 4.28 -0.55 -9.75
N TYR A 18 3.29 -1.41 -9.98
CA TYR A 18 1.90 -1.20 -9.63
C TYR A 18 1.43 -2.37 -8.76
N ARG A 19 0.33 -2.18 -8.05
CA ARG A 19 -0.35 -3.23 -7.30
C ARG A 19 -1.61 -3.63 -8.06
N ASP A 20 -1.73 -4.92 -8.34
CA ASP A 20 -2.95 -5.49 -8.90
C ASP A 20 -3.89 -5.90 -7.75
N GLU A 21 -4.72 -4.96 -7.31
CA GLU A 21 -5.61 -5.16 -6.16
C GLU A 21 -6.70 -6.19 -6.43
N LEU A 22 -7.08 -6.39 -7.70
CA LEU A 22 -8.03 -7.42 -8.09
C LEU A 22 -7.46 -8.81 -7.80
N THR A 23 -6.22 -9.06 -8.26
CA THR A 23 -5.51 -10.32 -8.00
C THR A 23 -5.33 -10.58 -6.50
N ASP A 24 -4.97 -9.53 -5.74
CA ASP A 24 -4.84 -9.62 -4.29
C ASP A 24 -6.16 -9.94 -3.58
N TYR A 25 -7.29 -9.46 -4.12
CA TYR A 25 -8.61 -9.70 -3.53
C TYR A 25 -9.18 -11.08 -3.88
N THR A 26 -8.95 -11.58 -5.10
CA THR A 26 -9.59 -12.81 -5.59
C THR A 26 -8.86 -14.09 -5.25
N ASN A 27 -7.52 -14.04 -5.14
CA ASN A 27 -6.72 -15.26 -5.11
C ASN A 27 -6.42 -15.75 -3.69
N GLU A 28 -6.16 -14.84 -2.75
CA GLU A 28 -5.75 -15.18 -1.38
C GLU A 28 -6.25 -14.12 -0.38
N ASP A 29 -6.01 -14.34 0.91
CA ASP A 29 -6.16 -13.30 1.91
C ASP A 29 -5.16 -12.16 1.61
N VAL A 30 -5.58 -10.91 1.76
CA VAL A 30 -4.77 -9.74 1.43
C VAL A 30 -3.44 -9.72 2.17
N SER A 31 -3.34 -10.34 3.34
CA SER A 31 -2.07 -10.51 4.08
C SER A 31 -1.02 -11.34 3.33
N GLN A 32 -1.42 -12.13 2.34
CA GLN A 32 -0.54 -12.93 1.49
C GLN A 32 -0.12 -12.21 0.20
N SER A 33 -0.64 -10.99 -0.05
CA SER A 33 -0.20 -10.20 -1.20
C SER A 33 1.32 -9.99 -1.18
N PRO A 34 2.01 -10.15 -2.32
CA PRO A 34 3.46 -9.86 -2.42
C PRO A 34 3.83 -8.44 -1.99
N VAL A 35 2.89 -7.49 -2.04
CA VAL A 35 3.10 -6.12 -1.55
C VAL A 35 3.38 -6.10 -0.05
N PHE A 36 2.79 -7.02 0.72
CA PHE A 36 2.96 -7.12 2.17
C PHE A 36 3.95 -8.21 2.60
N ASP A 37 4.67 -8.81 1.65
CA ASP A 37 5.74 -9.75 1.96
C ASP A 37 6.85 -9.08 2.78
N SER A 38 7.37 -9.81 3.76
CA SER A 38 8.36 -9.30 4.71
C SER A 38 9.78 -9.19 4.14
N ILE A 39 10.07 -9.76 2.97
CA ILE A 39 11.43 -9.75 2.38
C ILE A 39 11.46 -8.92 1.10
N THR A 40 10.53 -9.19 0.20
CA THR A 40 10.44 -8.64 -1.15
C THR A 40 9.43 -7.49 -1.27
N GLY A 41 8.52 -7.37 -0.30
CA GLY A 41 7.49 -6.34 -0.24
C GLY A 41 7.81 -5.20 0.72
N PHE A 42 6.75 -4.56 1.22
CA PHE A 42 6.78 -3.38 2.08
C PHE A 42 6.60 -3.71 3.58
N GLY A 43 6.67 -4.99 3.95
CA GLY A 43 6.39 -5.47 5.29
C GLY A 43 4.89 -5.68 5.54
N GLY A 44 4.60 -6.65 6.41
CA GLY A 44 3.29 -7.20 6.68
C GLY A 44 2.41 -6.33 7.57
N ASN A 45 1.58 -7.01 8.37
CA ASN A 45 0.60 -6.35 9.22
C ASN A 45 1.23 -5.69 10.45
N GLY A 46 0.46 -4.81 11.08
CA GLY A 46 0.78 -4.25 12.38
C GLY A 46 0.72 -5.27 13.51
N THR A 47 1.56 -5.10 14.52
CA THR A 47 1.59 -5.94 15.72
C THR A 47 1.61 -5.09 16.98
N GLY A 48 1.12 -5.65 18.10
CA GLY A 48 1.09 -4.97 19.40
C GLY A 48 0.03 -3.87 19.50
N ALA A 49 0.09 -3.11 20.61
CA ALA A 49 -0.93 -2.10 20.93
C ALA A 49 -0.96 -0.93 19.93
N ASP A 50 0.20 -0.54 19.40
CA ASP A 50 0.34 0.58 18.47
C ASP A 50 0.16 0.17 17.01
N SER A 51 -0.06 -1.14 16.74
CA SER A 51 -0.20 -1.71 15.40
C SER A 51 0.95 -1.34 14.45
N CYS A 52 2.16 -1.16 14.99
CA CYS A 52 3.36 -0.91 14.19
C CYS A 52 3.68 -2.13 13.33
N VAL A 53 4.05 -1.90 12.07
CA VAL A 53 4.53 -2.95 11.16
C VAL A 53 5.70 -3.69 11.80
N GLY A 54 5.53 -5.00 12.00
CA GLY A 54 6.47 -5.82 12.77
C GLY A 54 7.69 -6.33 11.99
N ASP A 55 7.60 -6.33 10.66
CA ASP A 55 8.59 -6.97 9.79
C ASP A 55 8.91 -6.17 8.51
N GLY A 56 9.87 -6.69 7.75
CA GLY A 56 10.28 -6.14 6.48
C GLY A 56 11.05 -4.82 6.50
N PRO A 57 11.32 -4.27 5.30
CA PRO A 57 12.27 -3.16 5.12
C PRO A 57 11.85 -1.88 5.85
N PHE A 58 10.56 -1.74 6.15
CA PHE A 58 9.97 -0.52 6.71
C PHE A 58 9.57 -0.63 8.19
N LYS A 59 9.80 -1.76 8.87
CA LYS A 59 9.41 -1.92 10.30
C LYS A 59 9.92 -0.82 11.24
N ASN A 60 11.09 -0.25 10.94
CA ASN A 60 11.75 0.77 11.74
C ASN A 60 11.66 2.17 11.12
N ILE A 61 10.82 2.38 10.10
CA ILE A 61 10.65 3.71 9.52
C ILE A 61 10.00 4.65 10.53
N LYS A 62 10.52 5.86 10.61
CA LYS A 62 9.95 6.95 11.42
C LYS A 62 9.18 7.89 10.53
N LEU A 63 7.90 8.04 10.81
CA LEU A 63 7.02 9.00 10.15
C LEU A 63 7.06 10.31 10.94
N HIS A 64 7.16 11.44 10.23
CA HIS A 64 7.30 12.77 10.82
C HIS A 64 6.14 13.72 10.47
N MET A 65 5.19 13.24 9.68
CA MET A 65 4.01 13.98 9.24
C MET A 65 2.78 13.20 9.65
N GLY A 66 2.10 13.71 10.67
CA GLY A 66 0.85 13.16 11.17
C GLY A 66 -0.36 13.62 10.37
N ASN A 67 -1.53 13.32 10.93
CA ASN A 67 -2.82 13.63 10.34
C ASN A 67 -2.93 15.11 9.96
N ARG A 68 -3.52 15.39 8.79
CA ARG A 68 -3.66 16.75 8.24
C ARG A 68 -2.32 17.50 8.07
N HIS A 69 -1.22 16.77 7.82
CA HIS A 69 0.12 17.31 7.67
C HIS A 69 0.69 17.96 8.93
N ALA A 70 0.19 17.58 10.11
CA ALA A 70 0.75 18.01 11.38
C ALA A 70 2.22 17.57 11.50
N ARG A 71 3.09 18.49 11.91
CA ARG A 71 4.50 18.22 12.18
C ARG A 71 4.73 18.21 13.69
N GLY A 72 5.67 17.39 14.15
CA GLY A 72 6.10 17.40 15.55
C GLY A 72 6.56 16.03 16.01
N ASP A 73 5.62 15.09 16.11
CA ASP A 73 5.87 13.78 16.68
C ASP A 73 6.47 12.80 15.66
N GLU A 74 7.37 11.94 16.12
CA GLU A 74 7.80 10.74 15.40
C GLU A 74 6.90 9.57 15.81
N PHE A 75 6.42 8.81 14.82
CA PHE A 75 5.64 7.60 15.07
C PHE A 75 5.99 6.51 14.04
N CYS A 76 5.64 5.26 14.35
CA CYS A 76 5.90 4.14 13.47
C CYS A 76 4.92 4.12 12.29
N LEU A 77 5.28 3.39 11.22
CA LEU A 77 4.29 2.96 10.24
C LEU A 77 3.35 1.94 10.90
N SER A 78 2.08 2.32 11.09
CA SER A 78 1.04 1.43 11.60
C SER A 78 0.21 0.83 10.47
N ARG A 79 -0.24 -0.42 10.61
CA ARG A 79 -1.09 -1.09 9.62
C ARG A 79 -2.09 -2.03 10.26
N GLY A 80 -3.30 -2.10 9.69
CA GLY A 80 -4.31 -3.09 10.01
C GLY A 80 -4.87 -3.69 8.72
N LEU A 81 -4.25 -4.76 8.23
CA LEU A 81 -4.73 -5.49 7.06
C LEU A 81 -6.02 -6.23 7.42
N ASP A 82 -7.05 -6.01 6.60
CA ASP A 82 -8.37 -6.60 6.74
C ASP A 82 -8.95 -6.87 5.35
N GLN A 83 -9.28 -8.13 5.05
CA GLN A 83 -9.80 -8.55 3.74
C GLN A 83 -11.06 -7.77 3.34
N ILE A 84 -11.94 -7.46 4.29
CA ILE A 84 -13.21 -6.80 4.00
C ILE A 84 -12.97 -5.38 3.49
N SER A 85 -11.97 -4.70 4.05
CA SER A 85 -11.55 -3.37 3.60
C SER A 85 -11.00 -3.34 2.16
N PHE A 86 -10.72 -4.49 1.54
CA PHE A 86 -10.29 -4.60 0.13
C PHE A 86 -11.40 -5.05 -0.82
N ALA A 87 -12.67 -5.12 -0.37
CA ALA A 87 -13.79 -5.52 -1.22
C ALA A 87 -14.00 -4.63 -2.45
N GLU A 88 -13.51 -3.39 -2.43
CA GLU A 88 -13.52 -2.49 -3.59
C GLU A 88 -12.69 -3.02 -4.76
N GLY A 89 -11.71 -3.90 -4.51
CA GLY A 89 -10.91 -4.56 -5.54
C GLY A 89 -11.66 -5.65 -6.32
N ALA A 90 -12.93 -5.94 -6.03
CA ALA A 90 -13.70 -6.95 -6.74
C ALA A 90 -13.86 -6.63 -8.24
N ALA A 91 -13.83 -7.66 -9.08
CA ALA A 91 -13.93 -7.54 -10.54
C ALA A 91 -15.15 -6.72 -10.99
N ALA A 92 -16.29 -6.89 -10.32
CA ALA A 92 -17.51 -6.16 -10.63
C ALA A 92 -17.34 -4.64 -10.56
N ASN A 93 -16.59 -4.13 -9.57
CA ASN A 93 -16.35 -2.69 -9.41
C ASN A 93 -15.39 -2.17 -10.49
N VAL A 94 -14.39 -2.99 -10.86
CA VAL A 94 -13.43 -2.67 -11.93
C VAL A 94 -14.14 -2.61 -13.28
N GLU A 95 -15.01 -3.58 -13.57
CA GLU A 95 -15.82 -3.64 -14.78
C GLU A 95 -16.80 -2.46 -14.88
N GLU A 96 -17.44 -2.08 -13.78
CA GLU A 96 -18.28 -0.89 -13.69
C GLU A 96 -17.49 0.39 -14.04
N CYS A 97 -16.30 0.55 -13.46
CA CYS A 97 -15.43 1.69 -13.76
C CYS A 97 -15.00 1.75 -15.23
N PHE A 98 -14.71 0.61 -15.86
CA PHE A 98 -14.40 0.54 -17.30
C PHE A 98 -15.61 0.86 -18.19
N GLY A 99 -16.83 0.80 -17.64
CA GLY A 99 -18.06 1.17 -18.32
C GLY A 99 -18.29 2.69 -18.41
N PHE A 100 -17.63 3.48 -17.56
CA PHE A 100 -17.79 4.94 -17.55
C PHE A 100 -17.32 5.56 -18.87
N GLN A 101 -18.12 6.49 -19.36
CA GLN A 101 -17.87 7.22 -20.61
C GLN A 101 -17.16 8.54 -20.35
N ASP A 102 -17.34 9.11 -19.16
CA ASP A 102 -16.66 10.31 -18.72
C ASP A 102 -16.37 10.33 -17.22
N TYR A 103 -15.72 11.40 -16.76
CA TYR A 103 -15.28 11.55 -15.36
C TYR A 103 -16.37 12.07 -14.42
N THR A 104 -17.61 12.22 -14.91
CA THR A 104 -18.76 12.67 -14.13
C THR A 104 -19.76 11.57 -13.83
N ASP A 105 -19.57 10.39 -14.43
CA ASP A 105 -20.31 9.17 -14.12
C ASP A 105 -20.07 8.75 -12.65
N THR A 106 -21.12 8.29 -11.97
CA THR A 106 -21.12 7.86 -10.56
C THR A 106 -21.88 6.56 -10.37
#